data_AF-A0A357Z0D7-F1
#
_entry.id   AF-A0A357Z0D7-F1
#
_cell.length_a   1.000
_cell.length_b   1.000
_cell.length_c   1.000
_cell.angle_alpha   90.00
_cell.angle_beta   90.00
_cell.angle_gamma   90.00
#
_symmetry.space_group_name_H-M   'P 1'
#
loop_
_entity.id
_entity.type
_entity.pdbx_description
1 polymer ?
#
loop_
_entity_poly.entity_id
_entity_poly.type
_entity_poly.pdbx_seq_one_letter_code
_entity_poly.pdbx_strand_id
1 'polypeptide(L)' 'GNGFTFRDYSSDDMLGAVKRAVKGYADRDGWKILMRRGMECDFSWGHSANEYIRLYRSLLKNGK' A
#
# COMPACT_ATOMS: atom_id res chain seq x y z
N GLY A 1 -1.46 -6.25 4.82
CA GLY A 1 -1.62 -4.92 4.21
C GLY A 1 -1.51 -3.84 5.27
N ASN A 2 -1.46 -2.58 4.83
CA ASN A 2 -1.14 -1.41 5.68
C ASN A 2 -2.32 -0.42 5.82
N GLY A 3 -3.52 -0.84 5.43
CA GLY A 3 -4.71 -0.02 5.48
C GLY A 3 -5.93 -0.75 4.95
N PHE A 4 -6.96 0.01 4.64
CA PHE A 4 -8.24 -0.47 4.14
C PHE A 4 -8.45 0.05 2.73
N THR A 5 -8.68 -0.86 1.78
CA THR A 5 -9.07 -0.54 0.41
C THR A 5 -10.42 -1.17 0.10
N PHE A 6 -11.00 -0.73 -1.00
CA PHE A 6 -12.15 -1.34 -1.66
C PHE A 6 -11.79 -1.58 -3.13
N ARG A 7 -12.56 -2.42 -3.83
CA ARG A 7 -12.20 -2.89 -5.17
C ARG A 7 -12.90 -2.07 -6.23
N ASP A 8 -14.22 -1.93 -6.09
CA ASP A 8 -15.05 -1.35 -7.12
C ASP A 8 -15.24 0.15 -6.85
N TYR A 9 -15.22 0.99 -7.88
CA TYR A 9 -15.43 2.43 -7.71
C TYR A 9 -16.92 2.73 -7.46
N SER A 10 -17.44 2.30 -6.32
CA SER A 10 -18.82 2.46 -5.89
C SER A 10 -18.91 2.95 -4.45
N SER A 11 -20.00 3.64 -4.13
CA SER A 11 -20.27 4.16 -2.80
C SER A 11 -20.35 3.06 -1.74
N ASP A 12 -20.90 1.91 -2.11
CA ASP A 12 -21.16 0.81 -1.17
C ASP A 12 -19.87 0.11 -0.76
N ASP A 13 -18.96 -0.10 -1.71
CA ASP A 13 -17.64 -0.66 -1.48
C ASP A 13 -16.78 0.27 -0.62
N MET A 14 -16.83 1.58 -0.91
CA MET A 14 -16.20 2.62 -0.11
C MET A 14 -16.75 2.63 1.32
N LEU A 15 -18.08 2.60 1.50
CA LEU A 15 -18.71 2.55 2.82
C LEU A 15 -18.30 1.30 3.58
N GLY A 16 -18.19 0.15 2.90
CA GLY A 16 -17.67 -1.09 3.45
C GLY A 16 -16.23 -0.93 3.98
N ALA A 17 -15.35 -0.28 3.23
CA ALA A 17 -13.98 0.01 3.68
C ALA A 17 -13.94 0.93 4.90
N VAL A 18 -14.77 1.99 4.93
CA VAL A 18 -14.86 2.89 6.09
C VAL A 18 -15.35 2.16 7.33
N LYS A 19 -16.38 1.31 7.22
CA LYS A 19 -16.87 0.50 8.35
C LYS A 19 -15.78 -0.44 8.89
N ARG A 20 -14.99 -1.08 8.00
CA ARG A 20 -13.84 -1.90 8.41
C ARG A 20 -12.77 -1.07 9.12
N ALA A 21 -12.50 0.14 8.64
CA ALA A 21 -11.53 1.05 9.27
C ALA A 21 -11.95 1.46 10.69
N VAL A 22 -13.21 1.84 10.89
CA VAL A 22 -13.75 2.21 12.21
C VAL A 22 -13.71 1.01 13.17
N LYS A 23 -14.10 -0.18 12.70
CA LYS A 23 -14.01 -1.42 13.49
C LYS A 23 -12.55 -1.74 13.86
N GLY A 24 -11.62 -1.60 12.92
CA GLY A 24 -10.20 -1.81 13.15
C GLY A 24 -9.58 -0.81 14.13
N TYR A 25 -10.04 0.44 14.12
CA TYR A 25 -9.60 1.45 15.09
C TYR A 25 -10.06 1.15 16.53
N ALA A 26 -11.24 0.54 16.68
CA ALA A 26 -11.74 0.11 17.98
C ALA A 26 -10.92 -1.05 18.59
N ASP A 27 -10.37 -1.93 17.75
CA ASP A 27 -9.40 -2.96 18.16
C ASP A 27 -8.00 -2.34 18.34
N ARG A 28 -7.66 -1.97 19.58
CA ARG A 28 -6.41 -1.26 19.90
C ARG A 28 -5.15 -2.07 19.58
N ASP A 29 -5.18 -3.39 19.76
CA ASP A 29 -4.00 -4.24 19.54
C ASP A 29 -3.80 -4.48 18.05
N GLY A 30 -4.88 -4.80 17.33
CA GLY A 30 -4.87 -4.87 15.87
C GLY A 30 -4.44 -3.56 15.21
N TRP A 31 -4.91 -2.43 15.74
CA TRP A 31 -4.57 -1.09 15.25
C TRP A 31 -3.07 -0.79 15.36
N LYS A 32 -2.44 -1.09 16.50
CA LYS A 32 -0.99 -0.90 16.68
C LYS A 32 -0.18 -1.73 15.68
N ILE A 33 -0.59 -2.97 15.44
CA ILE A 33 0.06 -3.84 14.45
C ILE A 33 -0.06 -3.25 13.04
N LEU A 34 -1.26 -2.76 12.67
CA LEU A 34 -1.50 -2.14 11.37
C LEU A 34 -0.63 -0.89 11.17
N MET A 35 -0.60 0.00 12.17
CA MET A 35 0.22 1.21 12.13
C MET A 35 1.71 0.86 11.97
N ARG A 36 2.23 -0.07 12.78
CA ARG A 36 3.64 -0.49 12.70
C ARG A 36 3.99 -0.98 11.30
N ARG A 37 3.16 -1.84 10.69
CA ARG A 37 3.38 -2.31 9.31
C ARG A 37 3.43 -1.17 8.30
N GLY A 38 2.59 -0.14 8.46
CA GLY A 38 2.62 1.05 7.63
C GLY A 38 3.90 1.87 7.80
N MET A 39 4.40 2.00 9.04
CA MET A 39 5.65 2.71 9.35
C MET A 39 6.91 1.96 8.91
N GLU A 40 6.84 0.62 8.83
CA GLU A 40 7.94 -0.23 8.34
C GLU A 40 8.10 -0.22 6.81
N CYS A 41 7.17 0.41 6.08
CA CYS A 41 7.25 0.48 4.63
C CYS A 41 8.26 1.53 4.16
N ASP A 42 9.09 1.13 3.19
CA ASP A 42 10.03 2.03 2.54
C ASP A 42 9.34 2.82 1.41
N PHE A 43 8.96 4.06 1.74
CA PHE A 43 8.45 5.03 0.76
C PHE A 43 9.53 6.01 0.30
N SER A 44 10.80 5.66 0.43
CA SER A 44 11.91 6.54 0.04
C SER A 44 11.99 6.72 -1.48
N TRP A 45 12.47 7.89 -1.89
CA TRP A 45 12.83 8.15 -3.29
C TRP A 45 13.91 7.19 -3.81
N GLY A 46 14.82 6.74 -2.94
CA GLY A 46 15.88 5.79 -3.30
C GLY A 46 15.31 4.45 -3.75
N HIS A 47 14.29 3.95 -3.05
CA HIS A 47 13.57 2.74 -3.46
C HIS A 47 12.97 2.88 -4.85
N SER A 48 12.16 3.93 -5.06
CA SER A 48 11.51 4.19 -6.36
C SER A 48 12.52 4.38 -7.49
N ALA A 49 13.58 5.17 -7.28
CA ALA A 49 14.60 5.41 -8.29
C ALA A 49 15.32 4.13 -8.72
N ASN A 50 15.61 3.23 -7.77
CA ASN A 50 16.23 1.94 -8.09
C ASN A 50 15.35 1.06 -8.96
N GLU A 51 14.03 1.05 -8.73
CA GLU A 51 13.09 0.31 -9.58
C GLU A 51 13.03 0.89 -11.00
N TYR A 52 13.05 2.23 -11.15
CA TYR A 52 13.19 2.86 -12.46
C TYR A 52 14.50 2.50 -13.17
N ILE A 53 15.63 2.52 -12.45
CA ILE A 53 16.94 2.12 -13.00
C ILE A 53 16.89 0.67 -13.49
N ARG A 54 16.27 -0.24 -12.74
CA ARG A 54 16.11 -1.65 -13.15
C ARG A 54 15.27 -1.77 -14.41
N LEU A 55 14.15 -1.05 -14.49
CA LEU A 55 13.31 -1.00 -15.68
C LEU A 55 14.08 -0.47 -16.90
N TYR A 56 14.79 0.65 -16.76
CA TYR A 56 15.56 1.20 -17.89
C TYR A 56 16.68 0.26 -18.35
N ARG A 57 17.36 -0.41 -17.41
CA ARG A 57 18.36 -1.43 -17.75
C ARG A 57 17.76 -2.64 -18.46
N SER A 58 16.55 -3.08 -18.09
CA SER A 58 15.90 -4.22 -18.75
C SER A 58 15.48 -3.88 -20.19
N LEU A 59 14.96 -2.68 -20.42
CA LEU A 59 14.61 -2.19 -21.75
C LEU A 59 15.84 -2.09 -22.67
N LEU A 60 16.96 -1.56 -22.16
CA LEU A 60 18.21 -1.46 -22.93
C LEU A 60 18.86 -2.84 -23.24
N LYS A 61 18.63 -3.85 -22.40
CA LYS A 61 19.09 -5.23 -22.65
C LYS A 61 18.26 -5.94 -23.73
N ASN A 62 16.95 -5.68 -23.76
CA ASN A 62 16.02 -6.32 -24.69
C ASN A 62 15.91 -5.61 -26.06
N GLY A 63 16.47 -4.40 -26.18
CA GLY A 63 16.55 -3.66 -27.45
C GLY A 63 17.78 -3.99 -28.30
N LYS A 64 18.42 -5.15 -28.07
CA LYS A 64 19.50 -5.70 -28.92
C LYS A 64 18.97 -6.80 -29.82
#